data_AF-A0A7S3GK67-F1
#
_entry.id   AF-A0A7S3GK67-F1
#
_cell.length_a   1.000
_cell.length_b   1.000
_cell.length_c   1.000
_cell.angle_alpha   90.00
_cell.angle_beta   90.00
_cell.angle_gamma   90.00
#
_symmetry.space_group_name_H-M   'P 1'
#
loop_
_entity.id
_entity.type
_entity.pdbx_description
1 polymer ?
#
loop_
_entity_poly.entity_id
_entity_poly.type
_entity_poly.pdbx_seq_one_letter_code
_entity_poly.pdbx_strand_id
1 'polypeptide(L)'
;MLSRIGMRPLLSLRKRATPLGRTLPSTCLPTFAQLSTAAVRSEEEEQFQAIRDFWKSWKFKPTPPPPKSDGDGASSQCFEIGVRKRLFLTTAEQKESLRRLLDMGVKTSQADVVPSIVVKNLCIAYLSMEKEAKTAFLSVIASELSQDRDEIQASLESAQQALRENRSPEALRRCIAGIQHSISPRYEHLINKVISFEWGMKFLIDMRADVLSMIDDTKKQADTPSDPFLSVSLRQLDDSLKGKLAEFFRVGFLHLSKIGWDSPALLMEKLMKYEAVHPIHNFAAMKQRLGYGRRCYAFFHPSMKDEPLVFVQVALCPTIPGSIQSILQQSTHDPDVQLPLCPENPSKLDGIVQRLLDNSSASTPSDGGYSTPVPKGFPSLSCEEEDAKVATFYSISSTQKGLKGVEMGNLLIKRVVKELQNELPHVNTFCTLSPIPGFGKWLRRMATLSHPGDRHPFLDSITALPAFQHARDIMSSKGIEPSNLWDVVLYAEKLGSSGSQESRKVGELVETLCAHYLINEKRRGKALDPVANFHVRNGAEVHKLHFLGDVSPAGWKQSSSMMVNYLYRMDSIEENHLQYVMDGRIATGGSVAHLAAQISC
;
A
#
# COMPACT_ATOMS: atom_id res chain seq x y z
N MET A 1 -29.29 24.33 -31.51
CA MET A 1 -28.18 25.26 -31.87
C MET A 1 -26.89 24.59 -31.39
N LEU A 2 -25.93 24.11 -32.18
CA LEU A 2 -25.55 24.31 -33.58
C LEU A 2 -25.10 22.97 -34.17
N SER A 3 -25.81 22.52 -35.19
CA SER A 3 -25.34 21.65 -36.26
C SER A 3 -24.59 22.49 -37.30
N ARG A 4 -23.35 22.10 -37.68
CA ARG A 4 -22.58 22.48 -38.90
C ARG A 4 -21.10 22.13 -38.57
N ILE A 5 -20.53 21.02 -39.03
CA ILE A 5 -19.84 20.76 -40.32
C ILE A 5 -19.35 19.30 -40.13
N GLY A 6 -19.59 18.28 -40.95
CA GLY A 6 -19.55 18.20 -42.40
C GLY A 6 -18.27 17.46 -42.83
N MET A 7 -18.23 16.12 -42.80
CA MET A 7 -17.43 15.26 -43.70
C MET A 7 -17.84 13.77 -43.60
N ARG A 8 -18.11 13.14 -44.76
CA ARG A 8 -18.50 11.74 -44.98
C ARG A 8 -17.27 10.86 -45.25
N PRO A 9 -17.33 9.53 -44.99
CA PRO A 9 -16.23 8.59 -45.27
C PRO A 9 -16.25 8.10 -46.73
N LEU A 10 -15.08 8.03 -47.37
CA LEU A 10 -14.90 7.45 -48.70
C LEU A 10 -14.43 5.99 -48.60
N LEU A 11 -15.30 5.09 -49.06
CA LEU A 11 -15.02 3.67 -49.33
C LEU A 11 -15.11 3.43 -50.84
N SER A 12 -14.26 2.51 -51.29
CA SER A 12 -14.28 1.79 -52.58
C SER A 12 -13.70 2.48 -53.82
N LEU A 13 -12.72 1.81 -54.42
CA LEU A 13 -12.69 1.58 -55.87
C LEU A 13 -11.80 0.35 -56.16
N ARG A 14 -12.43 -0.66 -56.79
CA ARG A 14 -11.84 -1.93 -57.23
C ARG A 14 -11.93 -1.97 -58.76
N LYS A 15 -10.92 -2.60 -59.37
CA LYS A 15 -10.85 -3.15 -60.75
C LYS A 15 -10.50 -2.19 -61.90
N ARG A 16 -9.41 -2.50 -62.60
CA ARG A 16 -9.44 -3.03 -63.99
C ARG A 16 -8.10 -3.69 -64.34
N ALA A 17 -8.20 -4.82 -65.03
CA ALA A 17 -7.11 -5.62 -65.56
C ALA A 17 -7.11 -5.52 -67.10
N THR A 18 -5.94 -5.59 -67.73
CA THR A 18 -5.76 -6.05 -69.12
C THR A 18 -4.37 -6.68 -69.29
N PRO A 19 -4.24 -7.79 -70.05
CA PRO A 19 -3.00 -8.54 -70.20
C PRO A 19 -2.30 -8.26 -71.53
N LEU A 20 -0.97 -8.32 -71.57
CA LEU A 20 -0.20 -8.45 -72.82
C LEU A 20 1.07 -9.26 -72.51
N GLY A 21 1.13 -10.47 -73.07
CA GLY A 21 2.30 -11.34 -73.00
C GLY A 21 3.32 -10.99 -74.08
N ARG A 22 4.60 -11.08 -73.73
CA ARG A 22 5.71 -11.40 -74.63
C ARG A 22 6.77 -12.17 -73.86
N THR A 23 7.24 -13.24 -74.48
CA THR A 23 8.23 -14.21 -74.01
C THR A 23 9.67 -13.79 -74.38
N LEU A 24 10.62 -14.26 -73.55
CA LEU A 24 12.08 -14.46 -73.72
C LEU A 24 13.05 -13.36 -73.21
N PRO A 25 14.28 -13.71 -72.74
CA PRO A 25 14.84 -15.02 -72.35
C PRO A 25 15.42 -15.04 -70.91
N SER A 26 15.59 -16.26 -70.41
CA SER A 26 16.35 -16.61 -69.21
C SER A 26 17.83 -16.28 -69.38
N THR A 27 18.37 -15.36 -68.57
CA THR A 27 19.69 -15.48 -67.91
C THR A 27 19.94 -14.24 -67.03
N CYS A 28 20.58 -14.47 -65.88
CA CYS A 28 21.20 -13.49 -64.97
C CYS A 28 20.29 -12.69 -64.02
N LEU A 29 19.99 -13.25 -62.84
CA LEU A 29 19.84 -12.52 -61.58
C LEU A 29 20.12 -13.48 -60.40
N PRO A 30 21.22 -13.32 -59.63
CA PRO A 30 21.32 -13.90 -58.31
C PRO A 30 20.70 -12.95 -57.27
N THR A 31 19.67 -13.44 -56.58
CA THR A 31 19.60 -13.51 -55.11
C THR A 31 20.06 -12.28 -54.30
N PHE A 32 19.21 -11.24 -54.18
CA PHE A 32 19.29 -10.28 -53.06
C PHE A 32 18.08 -10.34 -52.11
N ALA A 33 16.91 -10.80 -52.59
CA ALA A 33 15.68 -10.85 -51.79
C ALA A 33 15.57 -12.08 -50.85
N GLN A 34 16.27 -13.19 -51.15
CA GLN A 34 16.26 -14.39 -50.31
C GLN A 34 17.31 -14.38 -49.20
N LEU A 35 18.40 -13.64 -49.35
CA LEU A 35 19.43 -13.54 -48.30
C LEU A 35 18.99 -12.62 -47.15
N SER A 36 18.24 -11.55 -47.44
CA SER A 36 17.70 -10.66 -46.39
C SER A 36 16.59 -11.32 -45.57
N THR A 37 15.71 -12.11 -46.18
CA THR A 37 14.62 -12.81 -45.47
C THR A 37 15.10 -14.08 -44.76
N ALA A 38 16.13 -14.76 -45.27
CA ALA A 38 16.76 -15.89 -44.58
C ALA A 38 17.64 -15.44 -43.41
N ALA A 39 18.38 -14.32 -43.53
CA ALA A 39 19.19 -13.78 -42.44
C ALA A 39 18.34 -13.24 -41.28
N VAL A 40 17.25 -12.53 -41.58
CA VAL A 40 16.31 -12.06 -40.54
C VAL A 40 15.60 -13.25 -39.88
N ARG A 41 15.20 -14.27 -40.65
CA ARG A 41 14.65 -15.52 -40.06
C ARG A 41 15.67 -16.28 -39.25
N SER A 42 16.93 -16.37 -39.66
CA SER A 42 17.96 -17.08 -38.90
C SER A 42 18.32 -16.35 -37.62
N GLU A 43 18.39 -15.01 -37.63
CA GLU A 43 18.58 -14.21 -36.41
C GLU A 43 17.40 -14.36 -35.44
N GLU A 44 16.16 -14.30 -35.94
CA GLU A 44 14.98 -14.52 -35.10
C GLU A 44 14.96 -15.96 -34.53
N GLU A 45 15.25 -16.97 -35.35
CA GLU A 45 15.26 -18.38 -34.95
C GLU A 45 16.39 -18.69 -33.95
N GLU A 46 17.58 -18.10 -34.13
CA GLU A 46 18.70 -18.14 -33.17
C GLU A 46 18.34 -17.43 -31.87
N GLN A 47 17.67 -16.27 -31.92
CA GLN A 47 17.20 -15.57 -30.72
C GLN A 47 16.15 -16.39 -29.97
N PHE A 48 15.17 -16.98 -30.68
CA PHE A 48 14.18 -17.89 -30.09
C PHE A 48 14.80 -19.17 -29.55
N GLN A 49 15.88 -19.67 -30.16
CA GLN A 49 16.63 -20.82 -29.69
C GLN A 49 17.45 -20.48 -28.43
N ALA A 50 18.11 -19.31 -28.41
CA ALA A 50 18.82 -18.81 -27.23
C ALA A 50 17.89 -18.58 -26.04
N ILE A 51 16.69 -18.02 -26.28
CA ILE A 51 15.63 -17.91 -25.28
C ILE A 51 15.23 -19.32 -24.81
N ARG A 52 14.93 -20.25 -25.72
CA ARG A 52 14.56 -21.64 -25.36
C ARG A 52 15.64 -22.37 -24.57
N ASP A 53 16.91 -22.19 -24.91
CA ASP A 53 18.02 -22.88 -24.27
C ASP A 53 18.38 -22.24 -22.92
N PHE A 54 18.23 -20.92 -22.77
CA PHE A 54 18.20 -20.25 -21.47
C PHE A 54 17.09 -20.82 -20.57
N TRP A 55 15.87 -20.99 -21.09
CA TRP A 55 14.76 -21.55 -20.31
C TRP A 55 14.95 -23.03 -19.95
N LYS A 56 15.63 -23.79 -20.80
CA LYS A 56 16.01 -25.18 -20.49
C LYS A 56 17.11 -25.26 -19.43
N SER A 57 18.08 -24.34 -19.44
CA SER A 57 19.15 -24.27 -18.43
C SER A 57 18.67 -23.70 -17.10
N TRP A 58 17.61 -22.89 -17.11
CA TRP A 58 16.94 -22.34 -15.93
C TRP A 58 16.07 -23.36 -15.18
N LYS A 59 15.92 -24.61 -15.68
CA LYS A 59 15.12 -25.62 -14.99
C LYS A 59 15.62 -25.86 -13.57
N PHE A 60 14.82 -25.43 -12.60
CA PHE A 60 14.91 -25.82 -11.19
C PHE A 60 14.89 -27.34 -11.11
N LYS A 61 16.02 -27.97 -10.82
CA LYS A 61 16.08 -29.40 -10.50
C LYS A 61 16.11 -29.53 -8.98
N PRO A 62 14.99 -29.89 -8.31
CA PRO A 62 15.10 -30.40 -6.95
C PRO A 62 15.92 -31.68 -7.02
N THR A 63 17.07 -31.72 -6.36
CA THR A 63 17.86 -32.95 -6.24
C THR A 63 17.09 -33.95 -5.36
N PRO A 64 17.01 -35.24 -5.73
CA PRO A 64 16.41 -36.24 -4.87
C PRO A 64 17.23 -36.36 -3.57
N PRO A 65 16.61 -36.72 -2.44
CA PRO A 65 17.33 -36.90 -1.19
C PRO A 65 18.40 -37.98 -1.34
N PRO A 66 19.53 -37.87 -0.63
CA PRO A 66 20.58 -38.87 -0.70
C PRO A 66 20.04 -40.23 -0.23
N PRO A 67 20.55 -41.35 -0.78
CA PRO A 67 20.18 -42.67 -0.28
C PRO A 67 20.58 -42.78 1.19
N LYS A 68 19.68 -43.34 2.00
CA LYS A 68 19.96 -43.65 3.40
C LYS A 68 21.11 -44.66 3.43
N SER A 69 22.27 -44.24 3.92
CA SER A 69 23.34 -45.17 4.28
C SER A 69 23.04 -45.72 5.67
N ASP A 70 22.69 -46.99 5.73
CA ASP A 70 22.76 -47.78 6.96
C ASP A 70 24.23 -47.94 7.37
N GLY A 71 24.53 -47.80 8.66
CA GLY A 71 25.80 -48.26 9.24
C GLY A 71 26.66 -47.19 9.92
N ASP A 72 26.41 -47.03 11.23
CA ASP A 72 27.35 -46.90 12.35
C ASP A 72 28.78 -46.35 12.15
N GLY A 73 29.16 -45.46 13.08
CA GLY A 73 30.52 -45.46 13.64
C GLY A 73 31.27 -44.13 13.69
N ALA A 74 30.96 -43.32 14.70
CA ALA A 74 31.85 -42.47 15.49
C ALA A 74 32.96 -41.64 14.80
N SER A 75 32.84 -40.30 14.85
CA SER A 75 33.53 -39.49 15.87
C SER A 75 33.45 -37.98 15.57
N SER A 76 33.06 -37.26 16.62
CA SER A 76 33.15 -35.83 16.92
C SER A 76 34.01 -34.94 16.02
N GLN A 77 33.41 -34.39 14.96
CA GLN A 77 33.64 -33.04 14.41
C GLN A 77 32.64 -32.83 13.26
N CYS A 78 32.04 -31.65 13.14
CA CYS A 78 31.08 -31.22 12.10
C CYS A 78 29.56 -31.34 12.37
N PHE A 79 29.13 -31.46 13.64
CA PHE A 79 27.72 -31.16 13.99
C PHE A 79 27.40 -29.65 14.04
N GLU A 80 28.37 -28.79 13.67
CA GLU A 80 28.25 -27.32 13.66
C GLU A 80 28.58 -26.66 12.30
N ILE A 81 28.85 -27.40 11.22
CA ILE A 81 29.27 -26.80 9.92
C ILE A 81 28.52 -27.36 8.69
N GLY A 82 27.61 -28.33 8.84
CA GLY A 82 26.93 -28.97 7.70
C GLY A 82 25.68 -28.26 7.14
N VAL A 83 25.14 -27.25 7.84
CA VAL A 83 23.97 -26.46 7.42
C VAL A 83 24.34 -25.34 6.42
N ARG A 84 25.61 -25.28 5.98
CA ARG A 84 26.17 -24.13 5.27
C ARG A 84 26.35 -24.23 3.74
N LYS A 85 25.77 -25.20 3.02
CA LYS A 85 25.97 -25.28 1.54
C LYS A 85 24.76 -25.68 0.69
N ARG A 86 23.56 -25.22 1.02
CA ARG A 86 22.42 -25.31 0.11
C ARG A 86 21.61 -24.03 0.18
N LEU A 87 22.07 -23.02 -0.57
CA LEU A 87 21.35 -21.80 -1.00
C LEU A 87 22.42 -20.81 -1.47
N PHE A 88 22.74 -20.82 -2.77
CA PHE A 88 23.40 -19.69 -3.41
C PHE A 88 22.67 -19.38 -4.72
N LEU A 89 22.25 -18.13 -4.81
CA LEU A 89 21.83 -17.46 -6.02
C LEU A 89 23.00 -17.26 -6.98
N THR A 90 22.70 -17.33 -8.28
CA THR A 90 23.38 -16.63 -9.39
C THR A 90 24.90 -16.78 -9.46
N THR A 91 25.38 -17.76 -10.23
CA THR A 91 26.75 -17.69 -10.77
C THR A 91 26.94 -16.36 -11.54
N ALA A 92 28.18 -15.87 -11.68
CA ALA A 92 28.47 -14.73 -12.54
C ALA A 92 27.85 -14.89 -13.95
N GLU A 93 27.81 -16.14 -14.43
CA GLU A 93 27.19 -16.57 -15.68
C GLU A 93 25.66 -16.38 -15.71
N GLN A 94 24.95 -16.63 -14.61
CA GLN A 94 23.51 -16.38 -14.52
C GLN A 94 23.18 -14.88 -14.49
N LYS A 95 24.01 -14.06 -13.81
CA LYS A 95 23.89 -12.60 -13.88
C LYS A 95 24.14 -12.09 -15.29
N GLU A 96 25.19 -12.59 -15.94
CA GLU A 96 25.54 -12.26 -17.32
C GLU A 96 24.47 -12.69 -18.33
N SER A 97 23.84 -13.84 -18.12
CA SER A 97 22.72 -14.29 -18.95
C SER A 97 21.48 -13.40 -18.79
N LEU A 98 21.17 -13.02 -17.54
CA LEU A 98 20.10 -12.07 -17.24
C LEU A 98 20.36 -10.70 -17.88
N ARG A 99 21.61 -10.21 -17.81
CA ARG A 99 22.04 -8.97 -18.49
C ARG A 99 21.74 -9.01 -19.97
N ARG A 100 22.18 -10.06 -20.67
CA ARG A 100 21.96 -10.19 -22.12
C ARG A 100 20.48 -10.18 -22.49
N LEU A 101 19.64 -10.87 -21.71
CA LEU A 101 18.20 -10.88 -21.94
C LEU A 101 17.55 -9.52 -21.68
N LEU A 102 17.99 -8.82 -20.63
CA LEU A 102 17.53 -7.46 -20.34
C LEU A 102 17.95 -6.49 -21.45
N ASP A 103 19.18 -6.58 -21.94
CA ASP A 103 19.65 -5.80 -23.08
C ASP A 103 18.85 -6.09 -24.35
N MET A 104 18.54 -7.36 -24.62
CA MET A 104 17.66 -7.74 -25.75
C MET A 104 16.24 -7.18 -25.59
N GLY A 105 15.70 -7.15 -24.36
CA GLY A 105 14.38 -6.59 -24.08
C GLY A 105 14.31 -5.06 -24.17
N VAL A 106 15.44 -4.36 -23.97
CA VAL A 106 15.54 -2.89 -24.00
C VAL A 106 15.84 -2.36 -25.42
N LYS A 107 16.45 -3.16 -26.30
CA LYS A 107 16.75 -2.76 -27.69
C LYS A 107 15.48 -2.52 -28.52
N THR A 108 15.52 -1.44 -29.30
CA THR A 108 14.34 -0.69 -29.75
C THR A 108 13.73 -1.15 -31.08
N SER A 109 12.50 -1.64 -31.00
CA SER A 109 11.37 -1.23 -31.84
C SER A 109 10.09 -1.57 -31.08
N GLN A 110 9.20 -0.60 -30.86
CA GLN A 110 7.94 -0.85 -30.15
C GLN A 110 7.06 -1.89 -30.87
N ALA A 111 7.27 -2.07 -32.18
CA ALA A 111 6.56 -3.01 -33.04
C ALA A 111 7.19 -4.42 -33.05
N ASP A 112 8.37 -4.62 -32.46
CA ASP A 112 9.04 -5.91 -32.53
C ASP A 112 8.45 -6.91 -31.53
N VAL A 113 8.09 -8.07 -32.08
CA VAL A 113 7.48 -9.18 -31.35
C VAL A 113 8.49 -9.81 -30.38
N VAL A 114 9.76 -9.93 -30.78
CA VAL A 114 10.80 -10.64 -30.02
C VAL A 114 11.11 -9.97 -28.67
N PRO A 115 11.38 -8.65 -28.57
CA PRO A 115 11.57 -8.00 -27.27
C PRO A 115 10.36 -8.15 -26.34
N SER A 116 9.14 -8.15 -26.90
CA SER A 116 7.91 -8.34 -26.13
C SER A 116 7.83 -9.73 -25.49
N ILE A 117 8.22 -10.77 -26.24
CA ILE A 117 8.26 -12.16 -25.76
C ILE A 117 9.34 -12.33 -24.69
N VAL A 118 10.52 -11.75 -24.89
CA VAL A 118 11.61 -11.78 -23.91
C VAL A 118 11.16 -11.14 -22.59
N VAL A 119 10.59 -9.93 -22.63
CA VAL A 119 10.10 -9.25 -21.42
C VAL A 119 9.00 -10.04 -20.74
N LYS A 120 8.03 -10.57 -21.48
CA LYS A 120 6.95 -11.41 -20.92
C LYS A 120 7.51 -12.64 -20.19
N ASN A 121 8.47 -13.31 -20.81
CA ASN A 121 9.13 -14.48 -20.23
C ASN A 121 9.91 -14.09 -18.96
N LEU A 122 10.64 -12.97 -18.97
CA LEU A 122 11.32 -12.46 -17.77
C LEU A 122 10.35 -12.20 -16.61
N CYS A 123 9.18 -11.59 -16.89
CA CYS A 123 8.14 -11.39 -15.88
C CYS A 123 7.61 -12.73 -15.32
N ILE A 124 7.38 -13.73 -16.17
CA ILE A 124 6.93 -15.06 -15.73
C ILE A 124 7.99 -15.73 -14.84
N ALA A 125 9.28 -15.66 -15.21
CA ALA A 125 10.36 -16.14 -14.34
C ALA A 125 10.31 -15.46 -12.98
N TYR A 126 10.27 -14.12 -12.97
CA TYR A 126 10.28 -13.33 -11.74
C TYR A 126 9.16 -13.71 -10.77
N LEU A 127 7.95 -13.97 -11.28
CA LEU A 127 6.82 -14.38 -10.44
C LEU A 127 7.03 -15.75 -9.76
N SER A 128 7.83 -16.63 -10.37
CA SER A 128 8.18 -17.94 -9.81
C SER A 128 9.41 -17.94 -8.90
N MET A 129 10.11 -16.80 -8.77
CA MET A 129 11.34 -16.69 -7.98
C MET A 129 11.07 -16.58 -6.47
N GLU A 130 11.92 -17.24 -5.69
CA GLU A 130 12.01 -17.04 -4.23
C GLU A 130 12.59 -15.66 -3.87
N LYS A 131 12.47 -15.25 -2.61
CA LYS A 131 12.83 -13.91 -2.13
C LYS A 131 14.28 -13.55 -2.46
N GLU A 132 15.18 -14.49 -2.26
CA GLU A 132 16.61 -14.41 -2.55
C GLU A 132 16.82 -14.10 -4.05
N ALA A 133 16.15 -14.84 -4.94
CA ALA A 133 16.32 -14.68 -6.38
C ALA A 133 15.73 -13.39 -6.90
N LYS A 134 14.58 -12.97 -6.37
CA LYS A 134 14.02 -11.65 -6.62
C LYS A 134 14.97 -10.53 -6.20
N THR A 135 15.64 -10.67 -5.06
CA THR A 135 16.62 -9.69 -4.55
C THR A 135 17.81 -9.55 -5.53
N ALA A 136 18.34 -10.66 -6.04
CA ALA A 136 19.40 -10.62 -7.05
C ALA A 136 18.93 -10.00 -8.37
N PHE A 137 17.74 -10.37 -8.85
CA PHE A 137 17.15 -9.83 -10.07
C PHE A 137 16.94 -8.31 -9.97
N LEU A 138 16.34 -7.84 -8.87
CA LEU A 138 16.11 -6.41 -8.63
C LEU A 138 17.41 -5.63 -8.47
N SER A 139 18.45 -6.24 -7.89
CA SER A 139 19.78 -5.62 -7.81
C SER A 139 20.36 -5.38 -9.20
N VAL A 140 20.30 -6.37 -10.08
CA VAL A 140 20.77 -6.25 -11.48
C VAL A 140 20.02 -5.14 -12.22
N ILE A 141 18.69 -5.09 -12.11
CA ILE A 141 17.90 -4.01 -12.72
C ILE A 141 18.31 -2.65 -12.15
N ALA A 142 18.41 -2.53 -10.83
CA ALA A 142 18.69 -1.26 -10.17
C ALA A 142 20.09 -0.73 -10.50
N SER A 143 21.13 -1.60 -10.54
CA SER A 143 22.51 -1.16 -10.75
C SER A 143 22.91 -1.09 -12.22
N GLU A 144 22.54 -2.08 -13.04
CA GLU A 144 23.11 -2.27 -14.39
C GLU A 144 22.23 -1.72 -15.50
N LEU A 145 20.91 -1.61 -15.27
CA LEU A 145 20.00 -0.89 -16.16
C LEU A 145 19.76 0.55 -15.69
N SER A 146 20.63 1.07 -14.82
CA SER A 146 20.65 2.47 -14.42
C SER A 146 21.16 3.36 -15.57
N GLN A 147 21.49 4.62 -15.26
CA GLN A 147 22.06 5.52 -16.25
C GLN A 147 23.50 5.15 -16.60
N ASP A 148 23.84 5.26 -17.88
CA ASP A 148 25.22 5.18 -18.36
C ASP A 148 25.93 6.53 -18.10
N ARG A 149 26.96 6.50 -17.24
CA ARG A 149 27.69 7.71 -16.85
C ARG A 149 28.51 8.29 -18.01
N ASP A 150 29.02 7.45 -18.88
CA ASP A 150 29.85 7.88 -20.01
C ASP A 150 28.97 8.53 -21.08
N GLU A 151 27.76 7.98 -21.32
CA GLU A 151 26.78 8.61 -22.21
C GLU A 151 26.27 9.96 -21.69
N ILE A 152 26.04 10.08 -20.36
CA ILE A 152 25.69 11.37 -19.74
C ILE A 152 26.81 12.37 -19.94
N GLN A 153 28.05 12.00 -19.64
CA GLN A 153 29.20 12.88 -19.76
C GLN A 153 29.38 13.37 -21.20
N ALA A 154 29.32 12.46 -22.18
CA ALA A 154 29.42 12.78 -23.60
C ALA A 154 28.29 13.73 -24.06
N SER A 155 27.06 13.50 -23.59
CA SER A 155 25.90 14.33 -23.94
C SER A 155 26.01 15.74 -23.34
N LEU A 156 26.52 15.86 -22.11
CA LEU A 156 26.77 17.15 -21.46
C LEU A 156 27.88 17.93 -22.16
N GLU A 157 28.99 17.28 -22.52
CA GLU A 157 30.09 17.90 -23.26
C GLU A 157 29.63 18.41 -24.63
N SER A 158 28.84 17.62 -25.35
CA SER A 158 28.25 18.01 -26.63
C SER A 158 27.37 19.26 -26.50
N ALA A 159 26.54 19.33 -25.46
CA ALA A 159 25.68 20.49 -25.21
C ALA A 159 26.48 21.73 -24.79
N GLN A 160 27.50 21.57 -23.93
CA GLN A 160 28.38 22.67 -23.54
C GLN A 160 29.13 23.24 -24.73
N GLN A 161 29.63 22.38 -25.64
CA GLN A 161 30.28 22.79 -26.86
C GLN A 161 29.32 23.57 -27.77
N ALA A 162 28.09 23.08 -27.96
CA ALA A 162 27.08 23.76 -28.77
C ALA A 162 26.73 25.16 -28.25
N LEU A 163 26.70 25.33 -26.93
CA LEU A 163 26.48 26.64 -26.28
C LEU A 163 27.68 27.58 -26.45
N ARG A 164 28.91 27.08 -26.24
CA ARG A 164 30.14 27.90 -26.40
C ARG A 164 30.33 28.40 -27.83
N GLU A 165 29.98 27.57 -28.81
CA GLU A 165 30.11 27.91 -30.23
C GLU A 165 28.89 28.68 -30.77
N ASN A 166 27.90 29.03 -29.94
CA ASN A 166 26.68 29.73 -30.36
C ASN A 166 25.98 29.03 -31.54
N ARG A 167 25.91 27.68 -31.51
CA ARG A 167 25.30 26.89 -32.58
C ARG A 167 23.80 27.18 -32.73
N SER A 168 23.23 26.77 -33.87
CA SER A 168 21.82 27.03 -34.20
C SER A 168 20.85 26.46 -33.13
N PRO A 169 19.64 27.03 -32.99
CA PRO A 169 18.61 26.52 -32.09
C PRO A 169 18.30 25.03 -32.30
N GLU A 170 18.33 24.52 -33.54
CA GLU A 170 18.13 23.09 -33.84
C GLU A 170 19.27 22.20 -33.35
N ALA A 171 20.51 22.70 -33.38
CA ALA A 171 21.65 22.00 -32.81
C ALA A 171 21.48 21.90 -31.29
N LEU A 172 21.11 23.00 -30.63
CA LEU A 172 20.85 23.02 -29.19
C LEU A 172 19.69 22.10 -28.82
N ARG A 173 18.59 22.09 -29.60
CA ARG A 173 17.46 21.17 -29.40
C ARG A 173 17.89 19.70 -29.47
N ARG A 174 18.77 19.34 -30.40
CA ARG A 174 19.32 17.97 -30.52
C ARG A 174 20.19 17.61 -29.32
N CYS A 175 21.05 18.52 -28.86
CA CYS A 175 21.86 18.31 -27.66
C CYS A 175 20.99 18.13 -26.40
N ILE A 176 19.94 18.95 -26.24
CA ILE A 176 18.97 18.80 -25.13
C ILE A 176 18.27 17.44 -25.19
N ALA A 177 17.84 17.01 -26.39
CA ALA A 177 17.24 15.68 -26.55
C ALA A 177 18.23 14.55 -26.22
N GLY A 178 19.51 14.71 -26.55
CA GLY A 178 20.58 13.78 -26.17
C GLY A 178 20.72 13.68 -24.65
N ILE A 179 20.76 14.82 -23.94
CA ILE A 179 20.80 14.86 -22.47
C ILE A 179 19.57 14.18 -21.86
N GLN A 180 18.37 14.47 -22.37
CA GLN A 180 17.13 13.84 -21.88
C GLN A 180 17.17 12.32 -22.05
N HIS A 181 17.71 11.85 -23.17
CA HIS A 181 17.88 10.43 -23.42
C HIS A 181 18.90 9.79 -22.46
N SER A 182 20.09 10.38 -22.30
CA SER A 182 21.17 9.81 -21.47
C SER A 182 20.86 9.80 -19.97
N ILE A 183 20.05 10.75 -19.47
CA ILE A 183 19.65 10.81 -18.04
C ILE A 183 18.57 9.78 -17.71
N SER A 184 17.81 9.32 -18.72
CA SER A 184 16.73 8.36 -18.52
C SER A 184 17.31 6.96 -18.24
N PRO A 185 16.99 6.32 -17.11
CA PRO A 185 17.47 4.96 -16.84
C PRO A 185 16.98 3.97 -17.89
N ARG A 186 17.82 2.99 -18.25
CA ARG A 186 17.48 1.96 -19.25
C ARG A 186 16.31 1.08 -18.82
N TYR A 187 16.12 0.86 -17.51
CA TYR A 187 14.96 0.13 -16.99
C TYR A 187 13.63 0.84 -17.23
N GLU A 188 13.58 2.13 -17.60
CA GLU A 188 12.33 2.78 -17.98
C GLU A 188 11.71 2.16 -19.24
N HIS A 189 12.54 1.73 -20.20
CA HIS A 189 12.04 1.02 -21.38
C HIS A 189 11.38 -0.31 -21.00
N LEU A 190 11.97 -1.03 -20.04
CA LEU A 190 11.38 -2.25 -19.49
C LEU A 190 10.03 -1.96 -18.83
N ILE A 191 9.96 -0.94 -17.96
CA ILE A 191 8.71 -0.54 -17.28
C ILE A 191 7.62 -0.17 -18.30
N ASN A 192 7.97 0.64 -19.30
CA ASN A 192 7.04 1.07 -20.36
C ASN A 192 6.59 -0.09 -21.26
N LYS A 193 7.44 -1.10 -21.47
CA LYS A 193 7.05 -2.31 -22.20
C LYS A 193 6.13 -3.17 -21.36
N VAL A 194 6.45 -3.39 -20.09
CA VAL A 194 5.64 -4.20 -19.18
C VAL A 194 4.24 -3.61 -19.03
N ILE A 195 4.10 -2.29 -18.87
CA ILE A 195 2.78 -1.68 -18.68
C ILE A 195 1.85 -1.79 -19.90
N SER A 196 2.40 -2.08 -21.08
CA SER A 196 1.61 -2.32 -22.29
C SER A 196 0.88 -3.69 -22.27
N PHE A 197 1.28 -4.60 -21.38
CA PHE A 197 0.60 -5.89 -21.20
C PHE A 197 -0.64 -5.74 -20.30
N GLU A 198 -1.69 -6.52 -20.57
CA GLU A 198 -2.93 -6.50 -19.78
C GLU A 198 -2.71 -6.73 -18.27
N TRP A 199 -1.80 -7.65 -17.91
CA TRP A 199 -1.41 -7.97 -16.53
C TRP A 199 -0.23 -7.12 -16.01
N GLY A 200 0.36 -6.29 -16.87
CA GLY A 200 1.62 -5.61 -16.60
C GLY A 200 1.55 -4.59 -15.46
N MET A 201 0.42 -3.90 -15.34
CA MET A 201 0.19 -2.93 -14.26
C MET A 201 0.27 -3.60 -12.88
N LYS A 202 -0.42 -4.74 -12.70
CA LYS A 202 -0.39 -5.48 -11.44
C LYS A 202 1.00 -6.01 -11.13
N PHE A 203 1.71 -6.50 -12.15
CA PHE A 203 3.10 -6.94 -12.02
C PHE A 203 4.01 -5.82 -11.49
N LEU A 204 3.93 -4.61 -12.05
CA LEU A 204 4.77 -3.48 -11.62
C LEU A 204 4.48 -3.04 -10.17
N ILE A 205 3.22 -3.14 -9.74
CA ILE A 205 2.83 -2.88 -8.35
C ILE A 205 3.48 -3.93 -7.43
N ASP A 206 3.40 -5.21 -7.78
CA ASP A 206 3.99 -6.28 -6.97
C ASP A 206 5.52 -6.18 -6.94
N MET A 207 6.14 -5.92 -8.09
CA MET A 207 7.58 -5.67 -8.20
C MET A 207 8.01 -4.48 -7.33
N ARG A 208 7.24 -3.38 -7.32
CA ARG A 208 7.51 -2.24 -6.43
C ARG A 208 7.35 -2.62 -4.95
N ALA A 209 6.38 -3.46 -4.61
CA ALA A 209 6.24 -3.96 -3.24
C ALA A 209 7.49 -4.75 -2.79
N ASP A 210 8.04 -5.56 -3.69
CA ASP A 210 9.28 -6.31 -3.46
C ASP A 210 10.49 -5.35 -3.31
N VAL A 211 10.61 -4.30 -4.15
CA VAL A 211 11.63 -3.24 -4.01
C VAL A 211 11.52 -2.52 -2.67
N LEU A 212 10.32 -2.13 -2.24
CA LEU A 212 10.10 -1.47 -0.95
C LEU A 212 10.50 -2.38 0.22
N SER A 213 10.19 -3.68 0.13
CA SER A 213 10.63 -4.66 1.13
C SER A 213 12.15 -4.76 1.19
N MET A 214 12.82 -4.78 0.04
CA MET A 214 14.28 -4.83 -0.05
C MET A 214 14.92 -3.58 0.58
N ILE A 215 14.40 -2.39 0.28
CA ILE A 215 14.88 -1.13 0.87
C ILE A 215 14.72 -1.14 2.40
N ASP A 216 13.61 -1.63 2.92
CA ASP A 216 13.37 -1.68 4.36
C ASP A 216 14.26 -2.74 5.05
N ASP A 217 14.54 -3.86 4.39
CA ASP A 217 15.48 -4.87 4.89
C ASP A 217 16.92 -4.31 4.94
N THR A 218 17.35 -3.56 3.92
CA THR A 218 18.66 -2.87 3.93
C THR A 218 18.78 -1.85 5.08
N LYS A 219 17.71 -1.13 5.42
CA LYS A 219 17.73 -0.19 6.56
C LYS A 219 17.85 -0.88 7.92
N LYS A 220 17.25 -2.06 8.08
CA LYS A 220 17.32 -2.83 9.34
C LYS A 220 18.70 -3.43 9.56
N GLN A 221 19.41 -3.74 8.47
CA GLN A 221 20.77 -4.28 8.48
C GLN A 221 21.86 -3.20 8.60
N ALA A 222 21.51 -1.97 9.04
CA ALA A 222 22.43 -0.84 9.13
C ALA A 222 23.66 -1.07 10.02
N ASP A 223 23.64 -2.09 10.90
CA ASP A 223 24.80 -2.50 11.72
C ASP A 223 25.86 -3.30 10.92
N THR A 224 25.54 -3.70 9.68
CA THR A 224 26.48 -4.27 8.71
C THR A 224 26.75 -3.27 7.59
N PRO A 225 27.96 -3.21 7.01
CA PRO A 225 28.27 -2.33 5.89
C PRO A 225 27.48 -2.78 4.65
N SER A 226 26.24 -2.31 4.52
CA SER A 226 25.45 -2.43 3.30
C SER A 226 26.10 -1.60 2.19
N ASP A 227 26.17 -2.13 0.97
CA ASP A 227 26.71 -1.41 -0.19
C ASP A 227 25.93 -0.10 -0.41
N PRO A 228 26.57 1.08 -0.18
CA PRO A 228 25.90 2.36 -0.32
C PRO A 228 25.34 2.58 -1.72
N PHE A 229 26.01 2.08 -2.77
CA PHE A 229 25.62 2.26 -4.16
C PHE A 229 24.33 1.52 -4.49
N LEU A 230 24.19 0.27 -4.03
CA LEU A 230 22.96 -0.50 -4.24
C LEU A 230 21.78 0.18 -3.53
N SER A 231 21.98 0.69 -2.32
CA SER A 231 20.92 1.37 -1.56
C SER A 231 20.37 2.62 -2.26
N VAL A 232 21.24 3.36 -2.96
CA VAL A 232 20.87 4.54 -3.76
C VAL A 232 20.18 4.11 -5.05
N SER A 233 20.72 3.10 -5.73
CA SER A 233 20.18 2.57 -6.99
C SER A 233 18.76 2.01 -6.80
N LEU A 234 18.50 1.29 -5.71
CA LEU A 234 17.17 0.81 -5.36
C LEU A 234 16.17 1.94 -5.10
N ARG A 235 16.61 3.02 -4.46
CA ARG A 235 15.76 4.20 -4.24
C ARG A 235 15.42 4.89 -5.56
N GLN A 236 16.37 5.00 -6.48
CA GLN A 236 16.11 5.53 -7.83
C GLN A 236 15.11 4.66 -8.61
N LEU A 237 15.21 3.33 -8.49
CA LEU A 237 14.24 2.41 -9.08
C LEU A 237 12.84 2.57 -8.45
N ASP A 238 12.73 2.69 -7.12
CA ASP A 238 11.45 2.99 -6.44
C ASP A 238 10.87 4.32 -6.91
N ASP A 239 11.67 5.38 -6.98
CA ASP A 239 11.24 6.71 -7.42
C ASP A 239 10.69 6.66 -8.86
N SER A 240 11.37 5.92 -9.75
CA SER A 240 10.94 5.73 -11.14
C SER A 240 9.62 4.93 -11.23
N LEU A 241 9.53 3.80 -10.52
CA LEU A 241 8.30 3.00 -10.47
C LEU A 241 7.14 3.79 -9.86
N LYS A 242 7.38 4.52 -8.77
CA LYS A 242 6.40 5.39 -8.12
C LYS A 242 5.92 6.49 -9.06
N GLY A 243 6.83 7.15 -9.77
CA GLY A 243 6.52 8.19 -10.75
C GLY A 243 5.60 7.67 -11.85
N LYS A 244 5.98 6.55 -12.49
CA LYS A 244 5.14 5.91 -13.52
C LYS A 244 3.78 5.50 -12.96
N LEU A 245 3.72 4.81 -11.83
CA LEU A 245 2.44 4.43 -11.20
C LEU A 245 1.58 5.67 -10.86
N ALA A 246 2.17 6.79 -10.43
CA ALA A 246 1.40 8.00 -10.16
C ALA A 246 0.73 8.61 -11.41
N GLU A 247 1.26 8.36 -12.62
CA GLU A 247 0.62 8.78 -13.87
C GLU A 247 -0.67 8.00 -14.16
N PHE A 248 -0.69 6.69 -13.88
CA PHE A 248 -1.83 5.82 -14.17
C PHE A 248 -2.91 5.82 -13.08
N PHE A 249 -2.55 6.08 -11.82
CA PHE A 249 -3.47 5.96 -10.68
C PHE A 249 -4.15 7.29 -10.28
N ARG A 250 -4.21 8.27 -11.19
CA ARG A 250 -4.92 9.54 -10.92
C ARG A 250 -6.43 9.30 -10.73
N VAL A 251 -7.08 10.10 -9.86
CA VAL A 251 -8.51 9.97 -9.48
C VAL A 251 -9.44 9.81 -10.67
N GLY A 252 -9.17 10.50 -11.78
CA GLY A 252 -9.99 10.49 -12.99
C GLY A 252 -10.14 9.10 -13.64
N PHE A 253 -9.22 8.18 -13.38
CA PHE A 253 -9.27 6.81 -13.89
C PHE A 253 -9.89 5.82 -12.90
N LEU A 254 -10.12 6.22 -11.65
CA LEU A 254 -10.61 5.31 -10.62
C LEU A 254 -12.13 5.22 -10.65
N HIS A 255 -12.66 4.01 -10.70
CA HIS A 255 -14.08 3.71 -10.57
C HIS A 255 -14.42 3.46 -9.10
N LEU A 256 -15.47 4.11 -8.59
CA LEU A 256 -15.99 3.85 -7.24
C LEU A 256 -17.14 2.85 -7.35
N SER A 257 -17.08 1.75 -6.60
CA SER A 257 -18.17 0.78 -6.51
C SER A 257 -18.63 0.62 -5.07
N LYS A 258 -19.94 0.55 -4.87
CA LYS A 258 -20.54 0.05 -3.63
C LYS A 258 -20.30 -1.46 -3.55
N ILE A 259 -19.93 -1.95 -2.37
CA ILE A 259 -19.73 -3.36 -2.07
C ILE A 259 -20.85 -3.80 -1.14
N GLY A 260 -21.62 -4.80 -1.57
CA GLY A 260 -22.73 -5.40 -0.83
C GLY A 260 -22.50 -6.88 -0.55
N TRP A 261 -23.43 -7.51 0.16
CA TRP A 261 -23.39 -8.95 0.44
C TRP A 261 -23.58 -9.82 -0.83
N ASP A 262 -24.15 -9.22 -1.87
CA ASP A 262 -24.33 -9.77 -3.22
C ASP A 262 -23.08 -9.71 -4.10
N SER A 263 -22.00 -9.06 -3.61
CA SER A 263 -20.73 -8.97 -4.34
C SER A 263 -20.01 -10.33 -4.44
N PRO A 264 -19.16 -10.55 -5.46
CA PRO A 264 -18.47 -11.83 -5.64
C PRO A 264 -17.67 -12.26 -4.41
N ALA A 265 -17.78 -13.54 -4.01
CA ALA A 265 -17.09 -14.07 -2.83
C ALA A 265 -15.56 -13.86 -2.86
N LEU A 266 -14.95 -13.94 -4.05
CA LEU A 266 -13.52 -13.66 -4.24
C LEU A 266 -13.15 -12.22 -3.85
N LEU A 267 -14.02 -11.24 -4.12
CA LEU A 267 -13.81 -9.87 -3.68
C LEU A 267 -13.89 -9.75 -2.16
N MET A 268 -14.84 -10.45 -1.53
CA MET A 268 -14.96 -10.47 -0.07
C MET A 268 -13.72 -11.05 0.60
N GLU A 269 -13.19 -12.17 0.09
CA GLU A 269 -11.96 -12.79 0.58
C GLU A 269 -10.78 -11.81 0.51
N LYS A 270 -10.65 -11.08 -0.61
CA LYS A 270 -9.64 -10.01 -0.77
C LYS A 270 -9.82 -8.91 0.27
N LEU A 271 -11.04 -8.40 0.45
CA LEU A 271 -11.32 -7.34 1.44
C LEU A 271 -11.01 -7.80 2.87
N MET A 272 -11.38 -9.04 3.23
CA MET A 272 -11.04 -9.64 4.53
C MET A 272 -9.52 -9.73 4.73
N LYS A 273 -8.78 -10.15 3.69
CA LYS A 273 -7.31 -10.23 3.71
C LYS A 273 -6.62 -8.88 3.80
N TYR A 274 -7.20 -7.85 3.18
CA TYR A 274 -6.59 -6.52 3.06
C TYR A 274 -6.99 -5.54 4.17
N GLU A 275 -7.91 -5.93 5.06
CA GLU A 275 -8.32 -5.08 6.17
C GLU A 275 -7.17 -4.80 7.15
N ALA A 276 -6.72 -3.55 7.19
CA ALA A 276 -5.53 -3.14 7.91
C ALA A 276 -5.83 -2.49 9.28
N VAL A 277 -7.07 -2.04 9.51
CA VAL A 277 -7.43 -1.27 10.71
C VAL A 277 -8.07 -2.18 11.75
N HIS A 278 -9.10 -2.94 11.35
CA HIS A 278 -9.85 -3.83 12.25
C HIS A 278 -10.05 -5.20 11.61
N PRO A 279 -9.23 -6.21 11.94
CA PRO A 279 -9.24 -7.52 11.28
C PRO A 279 -10.64 -8.16 11.15
N ILE A 280 -10.89 -8.82 10.02
CA ILE A 280 -12.13 -9.55 9.74
C ILE A 280 -11.81 -11.04 9.72
N HIS A 281 -12.16 -11.74 10.79
CA HIS A 281 -11.73 -13.13 11.00
C HIS A 281 -12.56 -14.17 10.23
N ASN A 282 -13.81 -13.85 9.88
CA ASN A 282 -14.73 -14.79 9.23
C ASN A 282 -15.81 -14.07 8.41
N PHE A 283 -16.54 -14.84 7.60
CA PHE A 283 -17.61 -14.32 6.74
C PHE A 283 -18.80 -13.76 7.52
N ALA A 284 -19.08 -14.25 8.73
CA ALA A 284 -20.14 -13.69 9.58
C ALA A 284 -19.82 -12.25 10.00
N ALA A 285 -18.57 -11.99 10.40
CA ALA A 285 -18.08 -10.65 10.70
C ALA A 285 -18.06 -9.75 9.44
N MET A 286 -17.77 -10.32 8.26
CA MET A 286 -17.89 -9.59 7.00
C MET A 286 -19.35 -9.21 6.70
N LYS A 287 -20.30 -10.13 6.93
CA LYS A 287 -21.74 -9.88 6.74
C LYS A 287 -22.21 -8.72 7.62
N GLN A 288 -21.81 -8.71 8.89
CA GLN A 288 -22.15 -7.61 9.82
C GLN A 288 -21.62 -6.25 9.34
N ARG A 289 -20.46 -6.21 8.69
CA ARG A 289 -19.84 -4.98 8.16
C ARG A 289 -20.41 -4.51 6.82
N LEU A 290 -21.19 -5.37 6.15
CA LEU A 290 -21.90 -5.07 4.91
C LEU A 290 -23.42 -5.00 5.11
N GLY A 291 -23.89 -5.29 6.32
CA GLY A 291 -25.30 -5.37 6.66
C GLY A 291 -25.96 -4.01 6.85
N TYR A 292 -27.15 -4.04 7.45
CA TYR A 292 -27.96 -2.85 7.70
C TYR A 292 -27.21 -1.79 8.54
N GLY A 293 -27.35 -0.52 8.19
CA GLY A 293 -26.64 0.58 8.86
C GLY A 293 -25.13 0.63 8.55
N ARG A 294 -24.66 -0.15 7.58
CA ARG A 294 -23.27 -0.16 7.09
C ARG A 294 -23.22 0.08 5.60
N ARG A 295 -22.15 0.74 5.15
CA ARG A 295 -21.81 0.88 3.73
C ARG A 295 -20.34 0.57 3.53
N CYS A 296 -20.03 -0.10 2.44
CA CYS A 296 -18.66 -0.36 2.03
C CYS A 296 -18.51 0.09 0.58
N TYR A 297 -17.43 0.79 0.29
CA TYR A 297 -17.09 1.22 -1.05
C TYR A 297 -15.66 0.85 -1.37
N ALA A 298 -15.37 0.55 -2.64
CA ALA A 298 -14.01 0.29 -3.10
C ALA A 298 -13.72 1.03 -4.42
N PHE A 299 -12.48 1.49 -4.55
CA PHE A 299 -11.93 2.08 -5.76
C PHE A 299 -11.23 1.01 -6.60
N PHE A 300 -11.52 0.99 -7.89
CA PHE A 300 -10.96 0.07 -8.87
C PHE A 300 -10.29 0.84 -10.01
N HIS A 301 -9.27 0.24 -10.61
CA HIS A 301 -8.68 0.73 -11.85
C HIS A 301 -9.18 -0.11 -13.03
N PRO A 302 -9.47 0.47 -14.22
CA PRO A 302 -9.99 -0.25 -15.38
C PRO A 302 -9.14 -1.46 -15.81
N SER A 303 -7.81 -1.38 -15.64
CA SER A 303 -6.87 -2.47 -15.92
C SER A 303 -6.75 -3.52 -14.80
N MET A 304 -7.43 -3.32 -13.66
CA MET A 304 -7.38 -4.22 -12.50
C MET A 304 -8.77 -4.29 -11.84
N LYS A 305 -9.76 -4.76 -12.60
CA LYS A 305 -11.18 -4.72 -12.22
C LYS A 305 -11.51 -5.56 -10.99
N ASP A 306 -10.76 -6.63 -10.75
CA ASP A 306 -10.97 -7.55 -9.63
C ASP A 306 -10.08 -7.22 -8.42
N GLU A 307 -9.30 -6.14 -8.48
CA GLU A 307 -8.40 -5.71 -7.41
C GLU A 307 -8.93 -4.40 -6.80
N PRO A 308 -9.57 -4.45 -5.61
CA PRO A 308 -9.89 -3.22 -4.89
C PRO A 308 -8.57 -2.54 -4.53
N LEU A 309 -8.42 -1.25 -4.78
CA LEU A 309 -7.19 -0.49 -4.49
C LEU A 309 -7.21 0.16 -3.13
N VAL A 310 -8.33 0.82 -2.86
CA VAL A 310 -8.67 1.43 -1.58
C VAL A 310 -10.11 1.06 -1.32
N PHE A 311 -10.40 0.54 -0.14
CA PHE A 311 -11.77 0.35 0.29
C PHE A 311 -12.03 1.06 1.60
N VAL A 312 -13.29 1.43 1.78
CA VAL A 312 -13.77 2.35 2.79
C VAL A 312 -15.00 1.74 3.44
N GLN A 313 -14.95 1.57 4.75
CA GLN A 313 -16.08 1.10 5.54
C GLN A 313 -16.71 2.27 6.30
N VAL A 314 -18.03 2.35 6.23
CA VAL A 314 -18.84 3.46 6.77
C VAL A 314 -19.92 2.88 7.68
N ALA A 315 -20.03 3.45 8.87
CA ALA A 315 -21.13 3.20 9.79
C ALA A 315 -22.08 4.40 9.79
N LEU A 316 -23.37 4.12 9.64
CA LEU A 316 -24.43 5.12 9.79
C LEU A 316 -24.72 5.26 11.29
N CYS A 317 -24.74 6.49 11.79
CA CYS A 317 -24.86 6.78 13.21
C CYS A 317 -25.80 7.97 13.45
N PRO A 318 -26.52 8.01 14.58
CA PRO A 318 -27.34 9.15 14.96
C PRO A 318 -26.49 10.35 15.40
N THR A 319 -25.29 10.09 15.93
CA THR A 319 -24.33 11.08 16.43
C THR A 319 -22.90 10.67 16.09
N ILE A 320 -21.96 11.63 16.14
CA ILE A 320 -20.53 11.35 15.92
C ILE A 320 -20.01 10.39 17.01
N PRO A 321 -19.51 9.20 16.66
CA PRO A 321 -19.02 8.22 17.63
C PRO A 321 -17.62 8.59 18.15
N GLY A 322 -17.38 8.28 19.42
CA GLY A 322 -16.09 8.48 20.09
C GLY A 322 -15.30 7.20 20.38
N SER A 323 -15.85 6.01 20.09
CA SER A 323 -15.19 4.74 20.34
C SER A 323 -15.46 3.75 19.20
N ILE A 324 -14.45 2.98 18.81
CA ILE A 324 -14.62 1.97 17.76
C ILE A 324 -15.46 0.80 18.26
N GLN A 325 -15.40 0.50 19.56
CA GLN A 325 -16.19 -0.56 20.17
C GLN A 325 -17.70 -0.28 20.00
N SER A 326 -18.15 0.97 20.08
CA SER A 326 -19.56 1.31 19.87
C SER A 326 -20.04 1.15 18.42
N ILE A 327 -19.12 1.03 17.46
CA ILE A 327 -19.42 0.72 16.05
C ILE A 327 -19.37 -0.79 15.82
N LEU A 328 -18.32 -1.47 16.26
CA LEU A 328 -18.13 -2.89 15.99
C LEU A 328 -19.03 -3.81 16.81
N GLN A 329 -19.51 -3.35 17.99
CA GLN A 329 -20.38 -4.14 18.87
C GLN A 329 -21.88 -3.95 18.59
N GLN A 330 -22.26 -3.20 17.55
CA GLN A 330 -23.66 -3.09 17.16
C GLN A 330 -24.15 -4.45 16.65
N SER A 331 -25.05 -5.09 17.39
CA SER A 331 -25.90 -6.13 16.83
C SER A 331 -26.79 -5.45 15.79
N THR A 332 -26.50 -5.65 14.51
CA THR A 332 -27.43 -5.28 13.44
C THR A 332 -28.72 -6.07 13.68
N HIS A 333 -29.83 -5.40 13.99
CA HIS A 333 -31.15 -5.97 13.80
C HIS A 333 -31.31 -6.17 12.29
N ASP A 334 -30.91 -7.34 11.80
CA ASP A 334 -31.16 -7.74 10.41
C ASP A 334 -32.56 -8.38 10.42
N PRO A 335 -33.60 -7.73 9.85
CA PRO A 335 -34.96 -8.27 9.87
C PRO A 335 -35.06 -9.64 9.17
N ASP A 336 -34.12 -9.97 8.29
CA ASP A 336 -34.02 -11.26 7.60
C ASP A 336 -33.21 -12.31 8.39
N VAL A 337 -32.60 -11.93 9.52
CA VAL A 337 -31.92 -12.86 10.46
C VAL A 337 -32.79 -13.05 11.70
N GLN A 338 -34.02 -13.49 11.48
CA GLN A 338 -34.61 -14.46 12.40
C GLN A 338 -33.96 -15.82 12.09
N LEU A 339 -32.74 -16.03 12.59
CA LEU A 339 -32.27 -17.40 12.81
C LEU A 339 -33.34 -18.09 13.64
N PRO A 340 -33.85 -19.27 13.22
CA PRO A 340 -34.81 -19.98 14.05
C PRO A 340 -34.12 -20.21 15.39
N LEU A 341 -34.71 -19.68 16.46
CA LEU A 341 -34.39 -20.10 17.82
C LEU A 341 -34.35 -21.62 17.77
N CYS A 342 -33.19 -22.20 18.07
CA CYS A 342 -33.02 -23.65 18.11
C CYS A 342 -34.21 -24.26 18.85
N PRO A 343 -34.87 -25.30 18.30
CA PRO A 343 -35.96 -25.94 19.02
C PRO A 343 -35.42 -26.44 20.36
N GLU A 344 -36.18 -26.22 21.44
CA GLU A 344 -35.85 -26.50 22.84
C GLU A 344 -35.69 -28.00 23.17
N ASN A 345 -34.93 -28.76 22.39
CA ASN A 345 -34.65 -30.16 22.71
C ASN A 345 -33.25 -30.59 22.24
N PRO A 346 -32.24 -30.62 23.13
CA PRO A 346 -30.88 -31.04 22.82
C PRO A 346 -30.72 -32.53 22.44
N SER A 347 -31.75 -33.36 22.61
CA SER A 347 -31.60 -34.82 22.63
C SER A 347 -31.69 -35.53 21.27
N LYS A 348 -31.83 -34.82 20.15
CA LYS A 348 -31.91 -35.43 18.80
C LYS A 348 -30.74 -35.12 17.88
N LEU A 349 -29.86 -34.18 18.24
CA LEU A 349 -28.70 -33.78 17.41
C LEU A 349 -27.45 -34.63 17.67
N ASP A 350 -27.32 -35.21 18.88
CA ASP A 350 -26.17 -36.04 19.24
C ASP A 350 -26.02 -37.26 18.32
N GLY A 351 -27.12 -37.87 17.86
CA GLY A 351 -27.07 -39.05 16.99
C GLY A 351 -26.58 -38.80 15.56
N ILE A 352 -26.65 -37.56 15.07
CA ILE A 352 -26.21 -37.18 13.72
C ILE A 352 -24.77 -36.67 13.74
N VAL A 353 -24.42 -35.90 14.79
CA VAL A 353 -23.06 -35.38 14.98
C VAL A 353 -22.09 -36.51 15.31
N GLN A 354 -22.48 -37.52 16.11
CA GLN A 354 -21.62 -38.67 16.41
C GLN A 354 -21.27 -39.48 15.15
N ARG A 355 -22.22 -39.68 14.23
CA ARG A 355 -21.99 -40.41 12.98
C ARG A 355 -21.09 -39.67 11.99
N LEU A 356 -21.00 -38.34 12.11
CA LEU A 356 -20.11 -37.52 11.27
C LEU A 356 -18.70 -37.43 11.85
N LEU A 357 -18.54 -37.54 13.17
CA LEU A 357 -17.24 -37.52 13.85
C LEU A 357 -16.48 -38.85 13.77
N ASP A 358 -17.17 -39.97 13.61
CA ASP A 358 -16.53 -41.30 13.51
C ASP A 358 -15.79 -41.56 12.18
N ASN A 359 -15.92 -40.67 11.18
CA ASN A 359 -15.35 -40.84 9.83
C ASN A 359 -14.21 -39.90 9.45
N SER A 360 -13.61 -39.18 10.40
CA SER A 360 -12.43 -38.36 10.11
C SER A 360 -11.35 -38.53 11.16
N SER A 361 -10.41 -39.44 10.89
CA SER A 361 -9.11 -39.47 11.53
C SER A 361 -8.25 -38.29 11.03
N ALA A 362 -8.29 -37.16 11.74
CA ALA A 362 -7.27 -36.13 11.64
C ALA A 362 -7.23 -35.29 12.92
N SER A 363 -6.04 -35.22 13.51
CA SER A 363 -5.70 -34.49 14.72
C SER A 363 -6.10 -33.01 14.67
N THR A 364 -6.94 -32.57 15.60
CA THR A 364 -7.25 -31.16 15.88
C THR A 364 -6.09 -30.49 16.65
N PRO A 365 -5.61 -29.30 16.26
CA PRO A 365 -4.87 -28.43 17.15
C PRO A 365 -5.84 -27.72 18.12
N SER A 366 -5.40 -27.52 19.36
CA SER A 366 -6.15 -26.85 20.41
C SER A 366 -6.52 -25.41 20.03
N ASP A 367 -7.82 -25.16 19.91
CA ASP A 367 -8.42 -23.85 19.64
C ASP A 367 -8.29 -22.95 20.88
N GLY A 368 -7.17 -22.22 20.95
CA GLY A 368 -6.93 -21.17 21.93
C GLY A 368 -7.68 -19.90 21.54
N GLY A 369 -9.01 -19.93 21.62
CA GLY A 369 -9.86 -18.76 21.45
C GLY A 369 -9.69 -17.80 22.63
N TYR A 370 -8.83 -16.80 22.49
CA TYR A 370 -8.84 -15.61 23.35
C TYR A 370 -10.12 -14.80 23.07
N SER A 371 -11.24 -15.22 23.65
CA SER A 371 -12.36 -14.32 23.84
C SER A 371 -12.03 -13.44 25.05
N THR A 372 -11.36 -12.31 24.82
CA THR A 372 -11.11 -11.34 25.89
C THR A 372 -12.46 -10.90 26.46
N PRO A 373 -12.70 -11.00 27.78
CA PRO A 373 -13.94 -10.50 28.37
C PRO A 373 -14.01 -8.98 28.15
N VAL A 374 -15.07 -8.55 27.47
CA VAL A 374 -15.29 -7.16 27.07
C VAL A 374 -15.74 -6.34 28.29
N PRO A 375 -15.17 -5.15 28.56
CA PRO A 375 -15.61 -4.28 29.64
C PRO A 375 -17.07 -3.84 29.46
N LYS A 376 -17.91 -4.04 30.49
CA LYS A 376 -19.28 -3.51 30.55
C LYS A 376 -19.21 -1.98 30.69
N GLY A 377 -19.65 -1.21 29.70
CA GLY A 377 -19.70 0.25 29.82
C GLY A 377 -19.89 1.09 28.55
N PHE A 378 -19.86 0.50 27.35
CA PHE A 378 -20.02 1.26 26.10
C PHE A 378 -21.48 1.20 25.59
N PRO A 379 -22.14 2.35 25.35
CA PRO A 379 -23.47 2.35 24.77
C PRO A 379 -23.43 1.85 23.31
N SER A 380 -24.25 0.85 22.99
CA SER A 380 -24.44 0.36 21.63
C SER A 380 -25.21 1.38 20.80
N LEU A 381 -24.63 1.85 19.69
CA LEU A 381 -25.28 2.78 18.76
C LEU A 381 -26.14 2.02 17.74
N SER A 382 -27.14 1.24 18.15
CA SER A 382 -28.11 0.69 17.20
C SER A 382 -29.04 1.81 16.74
N CYS A 383 -29.08 2.12 15.44
CA CYS A 383 -30.05 3.04 14.86
C CYS A 383 -30.69 2.44 13.60
N GLU A 384 -31.96 2.74 13.37
CA GLU A 384 -32.58 2.57 12.06
C GLU A 384 -31.88 3.48 11.04
N GLU A 385 -31.79 3.08 9.77
CA GLU A 385 -31.11 3.91 8.74
C GLU A 385 -31.76 5.28 8.57
N GLU A 386 -33.06 5.40 8.86
CA GLU A 386 -33.83 6.64 8.81
C GLU A 386 -33.41 7.64 9.90
N ASP A 387 -32.92 7.16 11.04
CA ASP A 387 -32.47 7.98 12.16
C ASP A 387 -31.01 8.44 12.03
N ALA A 388 -30.28 7.89 11.05
CA ALA A 388 -28.88 8.21 10.85
C ALA A 388 -28.70 9.64 10.35
N LYS A 389 -27.91 10.43 11.08
CA LYS A 389 -27.54 11.81 10.70
C LYS A 389 -26.07 11.93 10.30
N VAL A 390 -25.27 10.93 10.69
CA VAL A 390 -23.81 10.93 10.57
C VAL A 390 -23.36 9.69 9.80
N ALA A 391 -22.55 9.88 8.76
CA ALA A 391 -21.78 8.83 8.13
C ALA A 391 -20.35 8.82 8.70
N THR A 392 -20.01 7.75 9.41
CA THR A 392 -18.71 7.58 10.07
C THR A 392 -17.80 6.64 9.29
N PHE A 393 -16.75 7.17 8.69
CA PHE A 393 -15.66 6.41 8.06
C PHE A 393 -14.76 5.79 9.14
N TYR A 394 -14.96 4.52 9.48
CA TYR A 394 -14.23 3.86 10.57
C TYR A 394 -13.08 2.95 10.09
N SER A 395 -13.03 2.61 8.80
CA SER A 395 -11.87 1.94 8.21
C SER A 395 -11.63 2.42 6.78
N ILE A 396 -10.38 2.74 6.47
CA ILE A 396 -9.90 3.06 5.12
C ILE A 396 -8.62 2.25 4.93
N SER A 397 -8.66 1.29 4.01
CA SER A 397 -7.57 0.34 3.81
C SER A 397 -7.06 0.43 2.37
N SER A 398 -5.75 0.66 2.22
CA SER A 398 -5.05 0.50 0.94
C SER A 398 -4.58 -0.94 0.82
N THR A 399 -4.97 -1.61 -0.26
CA THR A 399 -4.77 -3.06 -0.42
C THR A 399 -3.41 -3.41 -1.02
N GLN A 400 -2.87 -2.50 -1.84
CA GLN A 400 -1.66 -2.75 -2.62
C GLN A 400 -0.45 -2.07 -1.97
N LYS A 401 0.44 -2.87 -1.36
CA LYS A 401 1.70 -2.37 -0.76
C LYS A 401 2.55 -1.60 -1.78
N GLY A 402 2.56 -2.07 -3.03
CA GLY A 402 3.25 -1.42 -4.14
C GLY A 402 2.71 -0.05 -4.53
N LEU A 403 1.54 0.35 -4.05
CA LEU A 403 1.00 1.70 -4.23
C LEU A 403 1.29 2.62 -3.04
N LYS A 404 2.10 2.19 -2.07
CA LYS A 404 2.49 3.02 -0.92
C LYS A 404 3.11 4.34 -1.40
N GLY A 405 2.50 5.45 -0.99
CA GLY A 405 2.93 6.80 -1.37
C GLY A 405 2.61 7.20 -2.81
N VAL A 406 1.94 6.36 -3.61
CA VAL A 406 1.34 6.75 -4.89
C VAL A 406 0.07 7.50 -4.58
N GLU A 407 -0.01 8.73 -5.07
CA GLU A 407 -1.17 9.57 -4.83
C GLU A 407 -2.29 9.14 -5.78
N MET A 408 -3.31 8.47 -5.23
CA MET A 408 -4.54 8.13 -5.96
C MET A 408 -5.47 9.34 -6.14
N GLY A 409 -4.85 10.53 -6.12
CA GLY A 409 -5.31 11.91 -5.98
C GLY A 409 -6.07 12.27 -4.70
N ASN A 410 -6.17 13.57 -4.50
CA ASN A 410 -6.82 14.16 -3.34
C ASN A 410 -8.34 14.08 -3.53
N LEU A 411 -9.09 14.07 -2.43
CA LEU A 411 -10.56 14.08 -2.42
C LEU A 411 -11.21 12.73 -2.78
N LEU A 412 -10.54 11.60 -2.53
CA LEU A 412 -11.16 10.26 -2.62
C LEU A 412 -12.41 10.19 -1.73
N ILE A 413 -12.29 10.70 -0.51
CA ILE A 413 -13.41 10.70 0.45
C ILE A 413 -14.55 11.60 -0.04
N LYS A 414 -14.27 12.71 -0.74
CA LYS A 414 -15.30 13.57 -1.34
C LYS A 414 -16.19 12.79 -2.32
N ARG A 415 -15.65 11.83 -3.07
CA ARG A 415 -16.44 10.98 -3.97
C ARG A 415 -17.36 10.04 -3.22
N VAL A 416 -16.87 9.42 -2.14
CA VAL A 416 -17.69 8.54 -1.29
C VAL A 416 -18.78 9.34 -0.57
N VAL A 417 -18.45 10.55 -0.08
CA VAL A 417 -19.43 11.47 0.53
C VAL A 417 -20.53 11.84 -0.47
N LYS A 418 -20.18 12.20 -1.72
CA LYS A 418 -21.18 12.49 -2.76
C LYS A 418 -22.09 11.28 -3.05
N GLU A 419 -21.52 10.09 -3.13
CA GLU A 419 -22.30 8.86 -3.32
C GLU A 419 -23.28 8.61 -2.16
N LEU A 420 -22.80 8.79 -0.93
CA LEU A 420 -23.64 8.70 0.27
C LEU A 420 -24.73 9.78 0.31
N GLN A 421 -24.44 11.02 -0.10
CA GLN A 421 -25.44 12.09 -0.16
C GLN A 421 -26.54 11.82 -1.18
N ASN A 422 -26.18 11.21 -2.32
CA ASN A 422 -27.14 10.81 -3.34
C ASN A 422 -28.03 9.66 -2.84
N GLU A 423 -27.46 8.72 -2.09
CA GLU A 423 -28.17 7.57 -1.53
C GLU A 423 -29.03 7.95 -0.31
N LEU A 424 -28.51 8.77 0.59
CA LEU A 424 -29.07 9.09 1.90
C LEU A 424 -29.05 10.62 2.14
N PRO A 425 -29.98 11.39 1.55
CA PRO A 425 -29.97 12.85 1.61
C PRO A 425 -30.13 13.44 3.02
N HIS A 426 -30.70 12.68 3.96
CA HIS A 426 -30.85 13.08 5.37
C HIS A 426 -29.54 13.04 6.16
N VAL A 427 -28.54 12.28 5.68
CA VAL A 427 -27.21 12.21 6.28
C VAL A 427 -26.40 13.44 5.86
N ASN A 428 -26.19 14.36 6.79
CA ASN A 428 -25.55 15.66 6.52
C ASN A 428 -24.16 15.82 7.14
N THR A 429 -23.78 14.92 8.05
CA THR A 429 -22.49 14.99 8.75
C THR A 429 -21.59 13.84 8.32
N PHE A 430 -20.39 14.16 7.87
CA PHE A 430 -19.41 13.18 7.38
C PHE A 430 -18.13 13.28 8.20
N CYS A 431 -17.85 12.26 9.01
CA CYS A 431 -16.65 12.24 9.84
C CYS A 431 -15.96 10.88 9.79
N THR A 432 -14.71 10.83 10.18
CA THR A 432 -14.02 9.54 10.39
C THR A 432 -14.00 9.19 11.87
N LEU A 433 -13.68 7.94 12.19
CA LEU A 433 -13.14 7.57 13.48
C LEU A 433 -11.81 6.86 13.22
N SER A 434 -10.71 7.61 13.28
CA SER A 434 -9.41 7.21 12.74
C SER A 434 -8.41 6.86 13.85
N PRO A 435 -7.51 5.87 13.61
CA PRO A 435 -6.41 5.56 14.51
C PRO A 435 -5.27 6.60 14.41
N ILE A 436 -4.35 6.57 15.38
CA ILE A 436 -3.19 7.48 15.44
C ILE A 436 -1.88 6.69 15.63
N PRO A 437 -1.47 5.87 14.63
CA PRO A 437 -0.50 4.79 14.82
C PRO A 437 0.92 5.24 15.20
N GLY A 438 1.27 6.51 14.97
CA GLY A 438 2.58 7.05 15.32
C GLY A 438 2.70 7.59 16.75
N PHE A 439 1.57 7.86 17.43
CA PHE A 439 1.55 8.62 18.67
C PHE A 439 2.20 7.88 19.84
N GLY A 440 1.91 6.59 20.03
CA GLY A 440 2.51 5.80 21.12
C GLY A 440 4.03 5.64 20.98
N LYS A 441 4.56 5.61 19.76
CA LYS A 441 6.02 5.65 19.53
C LYS A 441 6.60 7.03 19.85
N TRP A 442 5.91 8.09 19.45
CA TRP A 442 6.32 9.47 19.74
C TRP A 442 6.33 9.73 21.26
N LEU A 443 5.28 9.35 22.00
CA LEU A 443 5.23 9.50 23.46
C LEU A 443 6.39 8.79 24.16
N ARG A 444 6.69 7.53 23.81
CA ARG A 444 7.84 6.79 24.35
C ARG A 444 9.16 7.53 24.11
N ARG A 445 9.33 8.10 22.92
CA ARG A 445 10.52 8.88 22.59
C ARG A 445 10.62 10.14 23.45
N MET A 446 9.51 10.87 23.63
CA MET A 446 9.49 12.06 24.48
C MET A 446 9.81 11.72 25.94
N ALA A 447 9.34 10.58 26.43
CA ALA A 447 9.68 10.10 27.76
C ALA A 447 11.17 9.75 27.92
N THR A 448 11.80 9.15 26.91
CA THR A 448 13.26 8.85 26.96
C THR A 448 14.13 10.11 26.94
N LEU A 449 13.60 11.23 26.44
CA LEU A 449 14.27 12.54 26.48
C LEU A 449 14.13 13.23 27.86
N SER A 450 13.44 12.61 28.82
CA SER A 450 13.10 13.18 30.13
C SER A 450 13.99 12.68 31.28
N HIS A 451 15.29 12.47 31.05
CA HIS A 451 16.18 12.05 32.14
C HIS A 451 16.30 13.14 33.23
N PRO A 452 16.39 12.77 34.52
CA PRO A 452 16.50 13.73 35.62
C PRO A 452 17.78 14.58 35.45
N GLY A 453 17.63 15.83 35.02
CA GLY A 453 18.74 16.78 34.81
C GLY A 453 18.74 17.49 33.45
N ASP A 454 18.05 16.94 32.45
CA ASP A 454 17.94 17.57 31.13
C ASP A 454 16.82 18.61 31.13
N ARG A 455 17.19 19.90 31.14
CA ARG A 455 16.23 21.00 30.91
C ARG A 455 15.85 21.04 29.43
N HIS A 456 14.70 20.44 29.10
CA HIS A 456 14.12 20.54 27.78
C HIS A 456 12.87 21.46 27.86
N PRO A 457 12.85 22.61 27.16
CA PRO A 457 11.73 23.59 27.24
C PRO A 457 10.34 22.98 27.05
N PHE A 458 10.23 22.01 26.15
CA PHE A 458 9.02 21.22 25.95
C PHE A 458 8.53 20.48 27.21
N LEU A 459 9.43 19.86 27.98
CA LEU A 459 9.06 19.11 29.19
C LEU A 459 8.64 20.05 30.32
N ASP A 460 9.30 21.22 30.43
CA ASP A 460 8.89 22.27 31.36
C ASP A 460 7.46 22.74 31.04
N SER A 461 7.13 22.90 29.75
CA SER A 461 5.78 23.26 29.33
C SER A 461 4.72 22.19 29.69
N ILE A 462 5.07 20.90 29.59
CA ILE A 462 4.17 19.79 29.93
C ILE A 462 3.94 19.70 31.43
N THR A 463 5.01 19.78 32.23
CA THR A 463 4.90 19.68 33.69
C THR A 463 4.15 20.87 34.30
N ALA A 464 4.14 22.02 33.62
CA ALA A 464 3.32 23.17 33.99
C ALA A 464 1.82 23.02 33.66
N LEU A 465 1.42 22.01 32.87
CA LEU A 465 0.01 21.84 32.49
C LEU A 465 -0.86 21.48 33.71
N PRO A 466 -2.05 22.08 33.86
CA PRO A 466 -3.02 21.68 34.88
C PRO A 466 -3.36 20.19 34.81
N ALA A 467 -3.50 19.64 33.60
CA ALA A 467 -3.76 18.23 33.38
C ALA A 467 -2.64 17.31 33.92
N PHE A 468 -1.37 17.75 33.82
CA PHE A 468 -0.24 17.02 34.40
C PHE A 468 -0.29 17.05 35.92
N GLN A 469 -0.55 18.22 36.50
CA GLN A 469 -0.66 18.37 37.96
C GLN A 469 -1.80 17.53 38.54
N HIS A 470 -2.98 17.55 37.89
CA HIS A 470 -4.10 16.69 38.29
C HIS A 470 -3.76 15.20 38.22
N ALA A 471 -3.09 14.77 37.15
CA ALA A 471 -2.70 13.37 37.00
C ALA A 471 -1.69 12.96 38.09
N ARG A 472 -0.72 13.83 38.40
CA ARG A 472 0.24 13.63 39.49
C ARG A 472 -0.46 13.51 40.85
N ASP A 473 -1.37 14.43 41.17
CA ASP A 473 -2.10 14.43 42.45
C ASP A 473 -2.93 13.14 42.64
N ILE A 474 -3.56 12.65 41.56
CA ILE A 474 -4.27 11.37 41.57
C ILE A 474 -3.31 10.21 41.86
N MET A 475 -2.15 10.17 41.20
CA MET A 475 -1.15 9.12 41.43
C MET A 475 -0.58 9.17 42.86
N SER A 476 -0.23 10.35 43.35
CA SER A 476 0.27 10.57 44.71
C SER A 476 -0.76 10.13 45.77
N SER A 477 -2.06 10.35 45.52
CA SER A 477 -3.13 9.86 46.43
C SER A 477 -3.18 8.32 46.56
N LYS A 478 -2.60 7.60 45.61
CA LYS A 478 -2.47 6.13 45.63
C LYS A 478 -1.06 5.67 46.06
N GLY A 479 -0.21 6.58 46.52
CA GLY A 479 1.17 6.29 46.92
C GLY A 479 2.11 6.03 45.72
N ILE A 480 1.80 6.57 44.54
CA ILE A 480 2.61 6.42 43.32
C ILE A 480 3.15 7.81 42.94
N GLU A 481 4.46 7.99 42.99
CA GLU A 481 5.11 9.21 42.50
C GLU A 481 5.64 8.99 41.08
N PRO A 482 5.16 9.74 40.06
CA PRO A 482 5.66 9.61 38.70
C PRO A 482 7.07 10.18 38.59
N SER A 483 8.02 9.37 38.12
CA SER A 483 9.40 9.78 37.84
C SER A 483 9.52 10.54 36.53
N ASN A 484 8.65 10.25 35.56
CA ASN A 484 8.61 10.89 34.25
C ASN A 484 7.20 10.80 33.63
N LEU A 485 7.01 11.44 32.48
CA LEU A 485 5.72 11.49 31.77
C LEU A 485 5.16 10.09 31.42
N TRP A 486 6.02 9.12 31.14
CA TRP A 486 5.61 7.77 30.78
C TRP A 486 4.92 7.04 31.93
N ASP A 487 5.29 7.32 33.17
CA ASP A 487 4.65 6.70 34.34
C ASP A 487 3.18 7.12 34.42
N VAL A 488 2.86 8.35 34.04
CA VAL A 488 1.48 8.85 33.95
C VAL A 488 0.71 8.13 32.84
N VAL A 489 1.34 7.91 31.68
CA VAL A 489 0.74 7.18 30.55
C VAL A 489 0.51 5.71 30.90
N LEU A 490 1.47 5.05 31.56
CA LEU A 490 1.35 3.68 32.05
C LEU A 490 0.26 3.56 33.12
N TYR A 491 0.15 4.57 33.98
CA TYR A 491 -0.94 4.63 34.95
C TYR A 491 -2.31 4.75 34.27
N ALA A 492 -2.42 5.55 33.22
CA ALA A 492 -3.62 5.63 32.38
C ALA A 492 -3.99 4.27 31.76
N GLU A 493 -3.00 3.55 31.24
CA GLU A 493 -3.17 2.19 30.69
C GLU A 493 -3.61 1.19 31.77
N LYS A 494 -3.04 1.28 32.98
CA LYS A 494 -3.42 0.44 34.13
C LYS A 494 -4.86 0.69 34.59
N LEU A 495 -5.32 1.93 34.59
CA LEU A 495 -6.72 2.27 34.87
C LEU A 495 -7.67 1.68 33.80
N GLY A 496 -7.14 1.38 32.62
CA GLY A 496 -7.76 0.58 31.57
C GLY A 496 -9.08 1.16 31.08
N SER A 497 -9.93 0.28 30.53
CA SER A 497 -11.26 0.61 29.99
C SER A 497 -12.32 0.88 31.06
N SER A 498 -11.93 1.04 32.33
CA SER A 498 -12.88 1.25 33.43
C SER A 498 -13.75 2.49 33.24
N GLY A 499 -13.30 3.44 32.40
CA GLY A 499 -14.02 4.68 32.12
C GLY A 499 -14.24 5.55 33.36
N SER A 500 -13.52 5.25 34.45
CA SER A 500 -13.64 5.91 35.74
C SER A 500 -13.31 7.40 35.63
N GLN A 501 -13.81 8.19 36.57
CA GLN A 501 -13.47 9.62 36.63
C GLN A 501 -11.95 9.84 36.74
N GLU A 502 -11.24 8.95 37.45
CA GLU A 502 -9.78 8.93 37.54
C GLU A 502 -9.15 8.75 36.15
N SER A 503 -9.60 7.73 35.40
CA SER A 503 -9.11 7.44 34.04
C SER A 503 -9.31 8.62 33.10
N ARG A 504 -10.48 9.27 33.14
CA ARG A 504 -10.78 10.45 32.30
C ARG A 504 -9.88 11.63 32.61
N LYS A 505 -9.64 11.94 33.89
CA LYS A 505 -8.75 13.03 34.29
C LYS A 505 -7.31 12.80 33.88
N VAL A 506 -6.80 11.57 34.01
CA VAL A 506 -5.46 11.22 33.50
C VAL A 506 -5.44 11.29 31.96
N GLY A 507 -6.55 10.92 31.33
CA GLY A 507 -6.77 11.03 29.88
C GLY A 507 -6.64 12.45 29.33
N GLU A 508 -7.04 13.48 30.08
CA GLU A 508 -6.93 14.89 29.64
C GLU A 508 -5.50 15.25 29.24
N LEU A 509 -4.50 14.78 30.00
CA LEU A 509 -3.10 14.98 29.66
C LEU A 509 -2.73 14.30 28.33
N VAL A 510 -3.19 13.06 28.13
CA VAL A 510 -2.95 12.29 26.90
C VAL A 510 -3.59 12.98 25.70
N GLU A 511 -4.78 13.56 25.86
CA GLU A 511 -5.46 14.35 24.84
C GLU A 511 -4.68 15.61 24.47
N THR A 512 -4.18 16.38 25.46
CA THR A 512 -3.36 17.57 25.20
C THR A 512 -2.08 17.22 24.43
N LEU A 513 -1.38 16.16 24.83
CA LEU A 513 -0.18 15.68 24.14
C LEU A 513 -0.50 15.19 22.72
N CYS A 514 -1.64 14.53 22.55
CA CYS A 514 -2.11 14.05 21.25
C CYS A 514 -2.46 15.21 20.31
N ALA A 515 -3.11 16.25 20.83
CA ALA A 515 -3.41 17.47 20.07
C ALA A 515 -2.11 18.13 19.57
N HIS A 516 -1.11 18.28 20.44
CA HIS A 516 0.19 18.80 20.05
C HIS A 516 0.85 17.93 18.96
N TYR A 517 0.85 16.60 19.12
CA TYR A 517 1.41 15.67 18.15
C TYR A 517 0.74 15.76 16.76
N LEU A 518 -0.58 15.93 16.70
CA LEU A 518 -1.29 16.01 15.42
C LEU A 518 -1.10 17.38 14.72
N ILE A 519 -1.05 18.45 15.51
CA ILE A 519 -1.11 19.82 14.97
C ILE A 519 0.27 20.44 14.77
N ASN A 520 1.20 20.25 15.72
CA ASN A 520 2.46 20.99 15.79
C ASN A 520 3.65 20.15 15.27
N GLU A 521 3.65 18.83 15.49
CA GLU A 521 4.73 17.97 15.03
C GLU A 521 4.68 17.76 13.52
N LYS A 522 5.79 18.08 12.84
CA LYS A 522 5.88 18.04 11.37
C LYS A 522 7.03 17.16 10.88
N ARG A 523 6.83 16.59 9.70
CA ARG A 523 7.87 15.98 8.86
C ARG A 523 7.86 16.64 7.50
N ARG A 524 8.95 17.31 7.13
CA ARG A 524 9.05 18.07 5.86
C ARG A 524 7.90 19.07 5.67
N GLY A 525 7.53 19.78 6.73
CA GLY A 525 6.45 20.78 6.73
C GLY A 525 5.02 20.21 6.71
N LYS A 526 4.84 18.89 6.77
CA LYS A 526 3.52 18.21 6.79
C LYS A 526 3.31 17.47 8.11
N ALA A 527 2.06 17.15 8.46
CA ALA A 527 1.73 16.41 9.69
C ALA A 527 2.60 15.16 9.84
N LEU A 528 3.14 14.96 11.05
CA LEU A 528 4.02 13.83 11.34
C LEU A 528 3.28 12.49 11.26
N ASP A 529 2.04 12.45 11.76
CA ASP A 529 1.19 11.26 11.70
C ASP A 529 0.71 10.98 10.26
N PRO A 530 0.88 9.75 9.75
CA PRO A 530 0.51 9.42 8.37
C PRO A 530 -1.00 9.47 8.12
N VAL A 531 -1.84 9.14 9.10
CA VAL A 531 -3.30 9.14 8.99
C VAL A 531 -3.82 10.57 9.04
N ALA A 532 -3.27 11.40 9.92
CA ALA A 532 -3.53 12.84 9.95
C ALA A 532 -3.18 13.48 8.62
N ASN A 533 -1.95 13.25 8.14
CA ASN A 533 -1.50 13.75 6.85
C ASN A 533 -2.42 13.33 5.70
N PHE A 534 -2.97 12.11 5.73
CA PHE A 534 -3.94 11.66 4.74
C PHE A 534 -5.25 12.44 4.81
N HIS A 535 -5.89 12.55 5.98
CA HIS A 535 -7.21 13.18 6.10
C HIS A 535 -7.18 14.69 5.87
N VAL A 536 -6.22 15.41 6.46
CA VAL A 536 -6.10 16.87 6.30
C VAL A 536 -5.73 17.24 4.87
N ARG A 537 -4.91 16.40 4.21
CA ARG A 537 -4.65 16.54 2.77
C ARG A 537 -5.89 16.25 1.92
N ASN A 538 -6.86 15.51 2.41
CA ASN A 538 -8.17 15.35 1.78
C ASN A 538 -9.17 16.45 2.17
N GLY A 539 -8.71 17.54 2.83
CA GLY A 539 -9.53 18.69 3.19
C GLY A 539 -10.29 18.55 4.51
N ALA A 540 -10.01 17.51 5.29
CA ALA A 540 -10.68 17.30 6.56
C ALA A 540 -10.11 18.21 7.67
N GLU A 541 -10.99 18.57 8.60
CA GLU A 541 -10.63 19.23 9.85
C GLU A 541 -10.30 18.19 10.93
N VAL A 542 -9.26 18.42 11.73
CA VAL A 542 -9.03 17.66 12.97
C VAL A 542 -10.05 18.09 14.00
N HIS A 543 -11.14 17.34 14.10
CA HIS A 543 -12.36 17.83 14.73
C HIS A 543 -12.39 17.59 16.24
N LYS A 544 -12.20 16.33 16.66
CA LYS A 544 -12.33 15.93 18.06
C LYS A 544 -11.43 14.73 18.38
N LEU A 545 -10.80 14.77 19.54
CA LEU A 545 -10.01 13.68 20.11
C LEU A 545 -10.86 12.85 21.06
N HIS A 546 -10.56 11.55 21.14
CA HIS A 546 -11.23 10.63 22.05
C HIS A 546 -10.20 9.78 22.77
N PHE A 547 -9.98 10.07 24.05
CA PHE A 547 -9.39 9.11 24.96
C PHE A 547 -10.36 7.94 25.21
N LEU A 548 -9.82 6.72 25.36
CA LEU A 548 -10.59 5.47 25.35
C LEU A 548 -11.36 5.21 24.05
N GLY A 549 -10.86 5.74 22.93
CA GLY A 549 -11.44 5.55 21.60
C GLY A 549 -11.22 4.13 21.07
N ASP A 550 -10.05 3.55 21.32
CA ASP A 550 -9.78 2.14 21.04
C ASP A 550 -9.05 1.47 22.22
N VAL A 551 -9.83 0.75 23.02
CA VAL A 551 -9.31 0.02 24.19
C VAL A 551 -8.73 -1.35 23.86
N SER A 552 -8.57 -1.70 22.59
CA SER A 552 -7.90 -2.93 22.18
C SER A 552 -6.40 -2.90 22.56
N PRO A 553 -5.75 -4.07 22.70
CA PRO A 553 -4.29 -4.12 22.90
C PRO A 553 -3.50 -3.40 21.80
N ALA A 554 -4.03 -3.37 20.58
CA ALA A 554 -3.44 -2.63 19.47
C ALA A 554 -3.58 -1.11 19.67
N GLY A 555 -4.77 -0.64 20.06
CA GLY A 555 -5.04 0.78 20.32
C GLY A 555 -4.16 1.36 21.43
N TRP A 556 -3.98 0.64 22.54
CA TRP A 556 -3.04 1.03 23.59
C TRP A 556 -1.59 1.11 23.09
N LYS A 557 -1.13 0.08 22.37
CA LYS A 557 0.25 0.02 21.88
C LYS A 557 0.57 1.11 20.85
N GLN A 558 -0.38 1.40 19.97
CA GLN A 558 -0.23 2.31 18.83
C GLN A 558 -0.42 3.79 19.21
N SER A 559 -1.42 4.09 20.03
CA SER A 559 -1.84 5.47 20.30
C SER A 559 -2.29 5.71 21.75
N SER A 560 -1.94 4.84 22.70
CA SER A 560 -2.38 4.99 24.10
C SER A 560 -3.90 5.16 24.22
N SER A 561 -4.65 4.37 23.44
CA SER A 561 -6.13 4.37 23.39
C SER A 561 -6.76 5.61 22.73
N MET A 562 -5.95 6.50 22.16
CA MET A 562 -6.45 7.68 21.43
C MET A 562 -6.99 7.32 20.05
N MET A 563 -8.16 7.86 19.73
CA MET A 563 -8.68 8.00 18.37
C MET A 563 -9.05 9.45 18.08
N VAL A 564 -9.29 9.77 16.81
CA VAL A 564 -9.63 11.12 16.37
C VAL A 564 -10.73 11.09 15.32
N ASN A 565 -11.66 12.04 15.39
CA ASN A 565 -12.53 12.31 14.25
C ASN A 565 -11.91 13.36 13.34
N TYR A 566 -11.84 13.07 12.06
CA TYR A 566 -11.66 14.07 11.02
C TYR A 566 -13.01 14.42 10.40
N LEU A 567 -13.38 15.70 10.38
CA LEU A 567 -14.67 16.16 9.86
C LEU A 567 -14.53 16.67 8.43
N TYR A 568 -15.39 16.20 7.53
CA TYR A 568 -15.46 16.59 6.12
C TYR A 568 -16.64 17.54 5.91
N ARG A 569 -16.39 18.85 5.99
CA ARG A 569 -17.38 19.87 5.64
C ARG A 569 -17.30 20.19 4.15
N MET A 570 -18.36 19.92 3.39
CA MET A 570 -18.34 20.04 1.93
C MET A 570 -17.92 21.43 1.43
N ASP A 571 -18.32 22.48 2.14
CA ASP A 571 -18.05 23.87 1.77
C ASP A 571 -16.59 24.30 2.02
N SER A 572 -15.85 23.59 2.89
CA SER A 572 -14.48 23.97 3.28
C SER A 572 -13.42 22.97 2.84
N ILE A 573 -13.78 21.82 2.24
CA ILE A 573 -12.83 20.77 1.84
C ILE A 573 -11.72 21.32 0.93
N GLU A 574 -12.08 22.13 -0.07
CA GLU A 574 -11.12 22.64 -1.06
C GLU A 574 -10.20 23.69 -0.43
N GLU A 575 -10.74 24.62 0.36
CA GLU A 575 -9.95 25.61 1.09
C GLU A 575 -8.99 24.95 2.08
N ASN A 576 -9.48 24.03 2.91
CA ASN A 576 -8.68 23.28 3.87
C ASN A 576 -7.55 22.50 3.17
N HIS A 577 -7.85 21.88 2.03
CA HIS A 577 -6.86 21.19 1.21
C HIS A 577 -5.76 22.14 0.73
N LEU A 578 -6.12 23.29 0.16
CA LEU A 578 -5.17 24.28 -0.36
C LEU A 578 -4.28 24.83 0.75
N GLN A 579 -4.85 25.27 1.87
CA GLN A 579 -4.12 25.75 3.04
C GLN A 579 -3.11 24.72 3.56
N TYR A 580 -3.51 23.44 3.61
CA TYR A 580 -2.59 22.38 4.05
C TYR A 580 -1.50 22.10 3.03
N VAL A 581 -1.82 22.02 1.74
CA VAL A 581 -0.84 21.69 0.69
C VAL A 581 0.16 22.82 0.50
N MET A 582 -0.28 24.07 0.52
CA MET A 582 0.58 25.25 0.33
C MET A 582 1.35 25.59 1.60
N ASP A 583 0.66 25.78 2.73
CA ASP A 583 1.26 26.38 3.92
C ASP A 583 1.51 25.36 5.05
N GLY A 584 1.02 24.12 4.92
CA GLY A 584 1.08 23.12 6.00
C GLY A 584 0.14 23.43 7.17
N ARG A 585 -0.76 24.40 7.01
CA ARG A 585 -1.80 24.76 7.99
C ARG A 585 -2.86 23.66 8.07
N ILE A 586 -3.18 23.25 9.29
CA ILE A 586 -4.17 22.21 9.56
C ILE A 586 -5.44 22.87 10.09
N ALA A 587 -6.59 22.60 9.46
CA ALA A 587 -7.88 23.00 9.99
C ALA A 587 -8.20 22.20 11.25
N THR A 588 -8.65 22.88 12.31
CA THR A 588 -8.91 22.28 13.63
C THR A 588 -10.26 22.69 14.19
N GLY A 589 -10.90 21.79 14.93
CA GLY A 589 -12.05 22.11 15.77
C GLY A 589 -11.61 22.91 17.00
N GLY A 590 -12.50 23.73 17.56
CA GLY A 590 -12.18 24.64 18.67
C GLY A 590 -11.56 23.97 19.89
N SER A 591 -12.01 22.76 20.25
CA SER A 591 -11.44 21.99 21.36
C SER A 591 -10.02 21.52 21.07
N VAL A 592 -9.75 21.04 19.86
CA VAL A 592 -8.41 20.56 19.46
C VAL A 592 -7.43 21.72 19.36
N ALA A 593 -7.87 22.86 18.81
CA ALA A 593 -7.08 24.08 18.75
C ALA A 593 -6.68 24.56 20.16
N HIS A 594 -7.65 24.55 21.10
CA HIS A 594 -7.39 24.93 22.49
C HIS A 594 -6.35 24.00 23.14
N LEU A 595 -6.50 22.68 23.02
CA LEU A 595 -5.56 21.70 23.57
C LEU A 595 -4.15 21.87 22.98
N ALA A 596 -4.03 21.99 21.65
CA ALA A 596 -2.74 22.12 20.98
C ALA A 596 -2.00 23.41 21.38
N ALA A 597 -2.72 24.48 21.69
CA ALA A 597 -2.16 25.76 22.12
C ALA A 597 -1.63 25.75 23.57
N GLN A 598 -1.98 24.77 24.39
CA GLN A 598 -1.51 24.69 25.79
C GLN A 598 -0.02 24.36 25.89
N ILE A 599 0.55 23.69 24.89
CA ILE A 599 1.96 23.30 24.86
C ILE A 599 2.71 24.27 23.94
N SER A 600 3.55 25.11 24.54
CA SER A 600 4.45 26.01 23.81
C SER A 600 5.80 25.33 23.63
N CYS A 601 6.29 25.26 22.38
CA CYS A 601 7.63 24.78 22.06
C CYS A 601 8.67 25.90 22.12
#